data_AF-A0AAP5QTJ4-F1
#
_entry.id   AF-A0AAP5QTJ4-F1
#
_cell.length_a   1.000
_cell.length_b   1.000
_cell.length_c   1.000
_cell.angle_alpha   90.00
_cell.angle_beta   90.00
_cell.angle_gamma   90.00
#
_symmetry.space_group_name_H-M   'P 1'
#
loop_
_entity.id
_entity.type
_entity.pdbx_description
1 polymer ?
#
loop_
_entity_poly.entity_id
_entity_poly.type
_entity_poly.pdbx_seq_one_letter_code
_entity_poly.pdbx_strand_id
1 'polypeptide(L)'
;MKKKLTVVLIIASSLFMFSIALHATSPKQKPPEEVLDDAWGKFGLFSYGIGETDPVISIGMDKTKSEAKLREYLNENLSDEIKENYKIEIFKEDVQVLEKEHQEYLKTINE
;
A
#
# COMPACT_ATOMS: atom_id res chain seq x y z
N MET A 1 -20.61 -43.72 -32.10
CA MET A 1 -20.55 -42.50 -31.25
C MET A 1 -19.09 -42.17 -30.91
N LYS A 2 -18.36 -41.40 -31.73
CA LYS A 2 -16.95 -41.02 -31.46
C LYS A 2 -16.57 -39.59 -31.88
N LYS A 3 -17.55 -38.75 -32.26
CA LYS A 3 -17.34 -37.38 -32.78
C LYS A 3 -17.69 -36.27 -31.79
N LYS A 4 -18.26 -36.62 -30.63
CA LYS A 4 -18.70 -35.65 -29.59
C LYS A 4 -17.63 -35.35 -28.52
N LEU A 5 -16.61 -36.21 -28.38
CA LEU A 5 -15.58 -36.05 -27.34
C LEU A 5 -14.55 -34.95 -27.70
N THR A 6 -14.26 -34.77 -29.00
CA THR A 6 -13.23 -33.83 -29.46
C THR A 6 -13.65 -32.36 -29.33
N VAL A 7 -14.95 -32.07 -29.40
CA VAL A 7 -15.49 -30.68 -29.29
C VAL A 7 -15.43 -30.18 -27.84
N VAL A 8 -15.67 -31.06 -26.85
CA VAL A 8 -15.60 -30.71 -25.43
C VAL A 8 -14.17 -30.37 -25.00
N LEU A 9 -13.16 -31.02 -25.60
CA LEU A 9 -11.74 -30.79 -25.27
C LEU A 9 -11.24 -29.40 -25.72
N ILE A 10 -11.73 -28.89 -26.87
CA ILE A 10 -11.32 -27.58 -27.42
C ILE A 10 -11.89 -26.43 -26.57
N ILE A 11 -13.12 -26.55 -26.09
CA ILE A 11 -13.79 -25.52 -25.26
C ILE A 11 -13.14 -25.42 -23.87
N ALA A 12 -12.73 -26.55 -23.29
CA ALA A 12 -12.02 -26.56 -22.01
C ALA A 12 -10.62 -25.91 -22.08
N SER A 13 -9.89 -26.08 -23.20
CA SER A 13 -8.59 -25.42 -23.40
C SER A 13 -8.70 -23.90 -23.58
N SER A 14 -9.77 -23.40 -24.20
CA SER A 14 -9.96 -21.94 -24.32
C SER A 14 -10.24 -21.25 -22.99
N LEU A 15 -10.89 -21.93 -22.04
CA LEU A 15 -11.16 -21.40 -20.70
C LEU A 15 -9.88 -21.29 -19.86
N PHE A 16 -8.92 -22.20 -20.04
CA PHE A 16 -7.66 -22.17 -19.29
C PHE A 16 -6.73 -21.02 -19.74
N MET A 17 -6.73 -20.68 -21.03
CA MET A 17 -5.94 -19.56 -21.57
C MET A 17 -6.50 -18.18 -21.19
N PHE A 18 -7.80 -18.09 -20.87
CA PHE A 18 -8.42 -16.83 -20.45
C PHE A 18 -7.94 -16.38 -19.05
N SER A 19 -7.58 -17.33 -18.17
CA SER A 19 -7.09 -17.04 -16.82
C SER A 19 -5.69 -16.42 -16.81
N ILE A 20 -4.83 -16.75 -17.78
CA ILE A 20 -3.47 -16.17 -17.86
C ILE A 20 -3.53 -14.74 -18.41
N ALA A 21 -4.40 -14.48 -19.39
CA ALA A 21 -4.57 -13.14 -19.96
C ALA A 21 -5.13 -12.14 -18.94
N LEU A 22 -6.01 -12.56 -18.02
CA LEU A 22 -6.59 -11.69 -17.00
C LEU A 22 -5.53 -11.13 -16.04
N HIS A 23 -4.53 -11.93 -15.66
CA HIS A 23 -3.42 -11.52 -14.80
C HIS A 23 -2.44 -10.56 -15.49
N ALA A 24 -2.38 -10.56 -16.83
CA ALA A 24 -1.51 -9.68 -17.60
C ALA A 24 -2.10 -8.27 -17.82
N THR A 25 -3.39 -8.07 -17.50
CA THR A 25 -4.13 -6.80 -17.70
C THR A 25 -4.35 -5.99 -16.44
N SER A 26 -3.88 -6.44 -15.27
CA SER A 26 -3.88 -5.57 -14.09
C SER A 26 -2.96 -4.38 -14.40
N PRO A 27 -3.46 -3.13 -14.40
CA PRO A 27 -2.58 -1.97 -14.53
C PRO A 27 -1.50 -2.12 -13.49
N LYS A 28 -0.23 -1.93 -13.87
CA LYS A 28 0.93 -2.03 -12.98
C LYS A 28 0.61 -1.25 -11.71
N GLN A 29 0.19 -1.95 -10.65
CA GLN A 29 -0.21 -1.30 -9.41
C GLN A 29 1.06 -0.68 -8.85
N LYS A 30 0.97 0.60 -8.49
CA LYS A 30 2.12 1.31 -7.93
C LYS A 30 2.60 0.55 -6.70
N PRO A 31 3.92 0.39 -6.52
CA PRO A 31 4.44 -0.20 -5.31
C PRO A 31 4.02 0.66 -4.10
N PRO A 32 3.83 0.07 -2.91
CA PRO A 32 3.35 0.79 -1.74
C PRO A 32 4.21 2.01 -1.39
N GLU A 33 5.51 1.95 -1.64
CA GLU A 33 6.45 3.07 -1.49
C GLU A 33 6.05 4.27 -2.36
N GLU A 34 5.76 4.04 -3.65
CA GLU A 34 5.36 5.11 -4.58
C GLU A 34 4.01 5.72 -4.18
N VAL A 35 3.07 4.89 -3.70
CA VAL A 35 1.77 5.37 -3.19
C VAL A 35 1.96 6.27 -1.96
N LEU A 36 2.86 5.90 -1.05
CA LEU A 36 3.15 6.65 0.17
C LEU A 36 3.94 7.93 -0.12
N ASP A 37 4.87 7.89 -1.08
CA ASP A 37 5.61 9.08 -1.54
C ASP A 37 4.65 10.10 -2.18
N ASP A 38 3.70 9.63 -3.01
CA ASP A 38 2.65 10.47 -3.58
C ASP A 38 1.70 11.05 -2.52
N ALA A 39 1.52 10.35 -1.39
CA ALA A 39 0.72 10.78 -0.26
C ALA A 39 1.46 11.76 0.66
N TRP A 40 2.80 11.75 0.65
CA TRP A 40 3.64 12.43 1.63
C TRP A 40 3.25 13.90 1.85
N GLY A 41 3.36 14.72 0.79
CA GLY A 41 3.01 16.13 0.86
C GLY A 41 1.49 16.39 0.97
N LYS A 42 0.66 15.52 0.39
CA LYS A 42 -0.80 15.71 0.32
C LYS A 42 -1.45 15.55 1.69
N PHE A 43 -1.00 14.57 2.46
CA PHE A 43 -1.59 14.19 3.74
C PHE A 43 -0.73 14.60 4.94
N GLY A 44 0.42 15.25 4.71
CA GLY A 44 1.32 15.71 5.77
C GLY A 44 1.96 14.54 6.50
N LEU A 45 2.44 13.56 5.74
CA LEU A 45 3.22 12.45 6.31
C LEU A 45 4.59 12.98 6.71
N PHE A 46 5.12 12.48 7.82
CA PHE A 46 6.48 12.78 8.26
C PHE A 46 7.33 11.50 8.42
N SER A 47 6.70 10.33 8.41
CA SER A 47 7.39 9.05 8.39
C SER A 47 6.50 7.97 7.79
N TYR A 48 7.12 6.96 7.18
CA TYR A 48 6.50 5.67 6.97
C TYR A 48 7.54 4.55 7.08
N GLY A 49 7.06 3.34 7.35
CA GLY A 49 7.85 2.12 7.31
C GLY A 49 7.00 0.96 6.80
N ILE A 50 7.60 0.09 5.99
CA ILE A 50 6.98 -1.12 5.48
C ILE A 50 7.77 -2.28 6.08
N GLY A 51 7.13 -3.06 6.93
CA GLY A 51 7.78 -4.21 7.54
C GLY A 51 7.98 -5.34 6.52
N GLU A 52 9.21 -5.84 6.44
CA GLU A 52 9.55 -6.97 5.56
C GLU A 52 9.17 -8.33 6.19
N THR A 53 9.35 -8.47 7.50
CA THR A 53 9.06 -9.72 8.24
C THR A 53 7.69 -9.70 8.89
N ASP A 54 7.29 -8.54 9.43
CA ASP A 54 5.96 -8.31 9.97
C ASP A 54 5.22 -7.43 8.96
N PRO A 55 4.11 -7.88 8.35
CA PRO A 55 3.45 -7.14 7.27
C PRO A 55 2.62 -6.00 7.85
N VAL A 56 3.31 -4.97 8.32
CA VAL A 56 2.74 -3.74 8.88
C VAL A 56 3.28 -2.56 8.10
N ILE A 57 2.38 -1.71 7.61
CA ILE A 57 2.71 -0.39 7.08
C ILE A 57 2.40 0.61 8.20
N SER A 58 3.45 1.15 8.80
CA SER A 58 3.34 2.19 9.83
C SER A 58 3.49 3.56 9.18
N ILE A 59 2.58 4.48 9.46
CA ILE A 59 2.56 5.82 8.85
C ILE A 59 2.43 6.87 9.95
N GLY A 60 3.38 7.80 10.01
CA GLY A 60 3.30 9.01 10.85
C GLY A 60 2.75 10.17 10.05
N MET A 61 1.69 10.82 10.55
CA MET A 61 1.08 11.99 9.91
C MET A 61 0.78 13.13 10.89
N ASP A 62 0.80 14.35 10.36
CA ASP A 62 0.45 15.56 11.11
C ASP A 62 -0.96 15.45 11.73
N LYS A 63 -1.06 15.73 13.03
CA LYS A 63 -2.33 15.63 13.78
C LYS A 63 -3.47 16.50 13.23
N THR A 64 -3.14 17.60 12.55
CA THR A 64 -4.10 18.55 11.95
C THR A 64 -4.70 18.03 10.65
N LYS A 65 -4.07 17.03 10.02
CA LYS A 65 -4.54 16.44 8.76
C LYS A 65 -5.56 15.32 9.00
N SER A 66 -6.34 15.02 7.97
CA SER A 66 -7.44 14.04 8.06
C SER A 66 -6.94 12.63 7.80
N GLU A 67 -6.95 11.79 8.83
CA GLU A 67 -6.65 10.35 8.71
C GLU A 67 -7.68 9.64 7.81
N ALA A 68 -8.96 10.00 7.91
CA ALA A 68 -10.01 9.40 7.10
C ALA A 68 -9.73 9.55 5.59
N LYS A 69 -9.29 10.75 5.16
CA LYS A 69 -8.92 10.99 3.76
C LYS A 69 -7.66 10.23 3.34
N LEU A 70 -6.69 10.07 4.24
CA LEU A 70 -5.52 9.24 3.97
C LEU A 70 -5.95 7.77 3.78
N ARG A 71 -6.83 7.25 4.64
CA ARG A 71 -7.34 5.87 4.53
C ARG A 71 -8.12 5.64 3.23
N GLU A 72 -8.95 6.60 2.82
CA GLU A 72 -9.65 6.57 1.54
C GLU A 72 -8.65 6.51 0.37
N TYR A 73 -7.66 7.39 0.36
CA TYR A 73 -6.61 7.40 -0.65
C TYR A 73 -5.82 6.08 -0.70
N LEU A 74 -5.40 5.56 0.44
CA LEU A 74 -4.68 4.28 0.51
C LEU A 74 -5.54 3.13 -0.01
N ASN A 75 -6.84 3.12 0.28
CA ASN A 75 -7.75 2.09 -0.21
C ASN A 75 -7.91 2.12 -1.74
N GLU A 76 -7.91 3.31 -2.34
CA GLU A 76 -8.04 3.52 -3.78
C GLU A 76 -6.74 3.23 -4.55
N ASN A 77 -5.58 3.45 -3.92
CA ASN A 77 -4.28 3.43 -4.62
C ASN A 77 -3.40 2.22 -4.29
N LEU A 78 -3.59 1.57 -3.14
CA LEU A 78 -2.91 0.31 -2.82
C LEU A 78 -3.59 -0.86 -3.52
N SER A 79 -2.76 -1.79 -3.99
CA SER A 79 -3.20 -3.10 -4.49
C SER A 79 -4.06 -3.85 -3.46
N ASP A 80 -5.00 -4.66 -3.94
CA ASP A 80 -5.78 -5.56 -3.07
C ASP A 80 -4.87 -6.52 -2.30
N GLU A 81 -3.79 -7.02 -2.92
CA GLU A 81 -2.78 -7.86 -2.27
C GLU A 81 -2.17 -7.18 -1.03
N ILE A 82 -1.71 -5.93 -1.15
CA ILE A 82 -1.17 -5.18 -0.01
C ILE A 82 -2.26 -4.95 1.05
N LYS A 83 -3.49 -4.60 0.66
CA LYS A 83 -4.59 -4.34 1.62
C LYS A 83 -5.00 -5.59 2.40
N GLU A 84 -4.88 -6.77 1.80
CA GLU A 84 -5.18 -8.05 2.44
C GLU A 84 -4.03 -8.54 3.33
N ASN A 85 -2.79 -8.36 2.88
CA ASN A 85 -1.62 -8.93 3.55
C ASN A 85 -1.02 -8.01 4.60
N TYR A 86 -1.15 -6.69 4.46
CA TYR A 86 -0.55 -5.72 5.37
C TYR A 86 -1.57 -5.06 6.30
N LYS A 87 -1.23 -4.97 7.58
CA LYS A 87 -1.93 -4.11 8.53
C LYS A 87 -1.45 -2.67 8.36
N ILE A 88 -2.37 -1.72 8.22
CA ILE A 88 -2.04 -0.29 8.15
C ILE A 88 -2.25 0.37 9.52
N GLU A 89 -1.17 0.86 10.12
CA GLU A 89 -1.17 1.61 11.38
C GLU A 89 -0.83 3.07 11.12
N ILE A 90 -1.67 3.98 11.62
CA ILE A 90 -1.51 5.42 11.43
C ILE A 90 -1.35 6.07 12.80
N PHE A 91 -0.25 6.79 12.96
CA PHE A 91 0.08 7.55 14.16
C PHE A 91 -0.02 9.04 13.85
N LYS A 92 -0.71 9.78 14.71
CA LYS A 92 -0.92 11.22 14.55
C LYS A 92 -0.13 11.96 15.61
N GLU A 93 0.75 12.87 15.19
CA GLU A 93 1.53 13.68 16.12
C GLU A 93 1.65 15.13 15.63
N ASP A 94 1.95 16.04 16.56
CA ASP A 94 2.32 17.42 16.22
C ASP A 94 3.76 17.48 15.72
N VAL A 95 3.94 17.87 14.46
CA VAL A 95 5.28 18.04 13.87
C VAL A 95 6.12 19.05 14.66
N GLN A 96 5.50 20.07 15.27
CA GLN A 96 6.21 21.05 16.11
C GLN A 96 6.72 20.43 17.42
N VAL A 97 5.98 19.46 17.98
CA VAL A 97 6.43 18.71 19.16
C VAL A 97 7.62 17.84 18.79
N LEU A 98 7.53 17.11 17.67
CA LEU A 98 8.63 16.29 17.16
C LEU A 98 9.90 17.11 16.87
N GLU A 99 9.75 18.29 16.25
CA GLU A 99 10.88 19.18 15.99
C GLU A 99 11.50 19.67 17.30
N LYS A 100 10.68 20.08 18.27
CA LYS A 100 11.17 20.52 19.58
C LYS A 100 11.93 19.40 20.31
N GLU A 101 11.38 18.19 20.34
CA GLU A 101 12.03 17.01 20.95
C GLU A 101 13.36 16.69 20.26
N HIS A 102 13.41 16.77 18.94
CA HIS A 102 14.65 16.58 18.18
C HIS A 102 15.70 17.65 18.54
N GLN A 103 15.30 18.93 18.64
CA GLN A 103 16.21 20.00 19.04
C GLN A 103 16.71 19.84 20.49
N GLU A 104 15.85 19.36 21.40
CA GLU A 104 16.25 19.05 22.78
C GLU A 104 17.25 17.89 22.83
N TYR A 105 17.00 16.82 22.07
CA TYR A 105 17.94 15.71 21.92
C TYR A 105 19.31 16.17 21.37
N LEU A 106 19.33 17.01 20.34
CA LEU A 106 20.60 17.52 19.79
C LEU A 106 21.41 18.34 20.79
N LYS A 107 20.75 19.01 21.76
CA LYS A 107 21.47 19.75 22.81
C LYS A 107 22.17 18.81 23.80
N THR A 108 21.53 17.70 24.18
CA THR A 108 22.12 16.77 25.17
C THR A 108 23.33 16.01 24.66
N ILE A 109 23.53 15.90 23.35
CA ILE A 109 24.70 15.25 22.74
C ILE A 109 25.89 16.22 22.63
N ASN A 110 25.62 17.53 22.67
CA ASN A 110 26.62 18.58 22.50
C ASN A 110 27.09 19.20 23.83
N GLU A 111 26.62 18.69 24.97
CA GLU A 111 27.05 19.03 26.34
C GLU A 111 28.00 17.96 26.90
#